data_AF-A0ABD6MP59-F1
#
_entry.id   AF-A0ABD6MP59-F1
#
_cell.length_a   1.000
_cell.length_b   1.000
_cell.length_c   1.000
_cell.angle_alpha   90.00
_cell.angle_beta   90.00
_cell.angle_gamma   90.00
#
_symmetry.space_group_name_H-M   'P 1'
#
loop_
_entity.id
_entity.type
_entity.pdbx_description
1 polymer ?
#
loop_
_entity_poly.entity_id
_entity_poly.type
_entity_poly.pdbx_seq_one_letter_code
_entity_poly.pdbx_strand_id
1 'polypeptide(L)'
;MRHHPGPRRSPAHRPLLPLLPLGLLGLLGLLLYVLLPLGPAGQPVLTGASASLPGADAGVNADGGARSWPLAGRPALLRGWEPPAGPYGPGHRGVDLAAGPGARVLAAADGRVSFAGRVAGRGVLAIEVAGSGSPPLRTTYEPVRPLVEEGEDVRAGQPVGVLEAGPSHCTAGCLHWGLRRGDAYLDPLSLLPPALLRRGPSRLLPVFGVPEPHPPSPSGVQGTSWRSRNEVRGRAAHTQPLRRLRSGVRGGAPVREAAGAFRRRQVRVSRSRRAGPSPRRCPR
;
A
#
# COMPACT_ATOMS: atom_id res chain seq x y z
N MET A 1 -83.14 34.96 60.68
CA MET A 1 -82.30 35.68 59.69
C MET A 1 -81.91 34.69 58.61
N ARG A 2 -82.33 34.94 57.37
CA ARG A 2 -82.27 33.98 56.25
C ARG A 2 -80.92 34.08 55.55
N HIS A 3 -80.17 32.98 55.49
CA HIS A 3 -78.94 32.89 54.70
C HIS A 3 -79.28 32.69 53.22
N HIS A 4 -79.02 33.70 52.39
CA HIS A 4 -79.02 33.57 50.93
C HIS A 4 -77.65 33.08 50.44
N PRO A 5 -77.57 31.95 49.73
CA PRO A 5 -76.35 31.55 49.05
C PRO A 5 -76.16 32.38 47.78
N GLY A 6 -75.01 33.05 47.67
CA GLY A 6 -74.61 33.85 46.51
C GLY A 6 -74.32 33.00 45.25
N PRO A 7 -74.25 33.65 44.07
CA PRO A 7 -74.25 32.97 42.78
C PRO A 7 -72.95 32.21 42.51
N ARG A 8 -73.09 30.98 42.00
CA ARG A 8 -71.97 30.14 41.53
C ARG A 8 -71.34 30.79 40.29
N ARG A 9 -70.04 31.10 40.36
CA ARG A 9 -69.26 31.57 39.20
C ARG A 9 -68.92 30.39 38.31
N SER A 10 -69.38 30.43 37.06
CA SER A 10 -68.98 29.49 36.01
C SER A 10 -67.49 29.65 35.67
N PRO A 11 -66.75 28.56 35.39
CA PRO A 11 -65.35 28.66 34.96
C PRO A 11 -65.26 29.24 33.55
N ALA A 12 -64.42 30.26 33.38
CA ALA A 12 -64.11 30.84 32.08
C ALA A 12 -63.28 29.86 31.24
N HIS A 13 -63.81 29.47 30.08
CA HIS A 13 -63.06 28.73 29.07
C HIS A 13 -61.97 29.64 28.48
N ARG A 14 -60.70 29.29 28.73
CA ARG A 14 -59.55 29.88 28.05
C ARG A 14 -59.38 29.21 26.68
N PRO A 15 -59.29 29.96 25.56
CA PRO A 15 -59.01 29.36 24.27
C PRO A 15 -57.56 28.89 24.22
N LEU A 16 -57.38 27.62 23.85
CA LEU A 16 -56.09 26.97 23.67
C LEU A 16 -55.52 27.39 22.30
N LEU A 17 -54.55 28.30 22.27
CA LEU A 17 -53.73 28.57 21.09
C LEU A 17 -52.82 27.35 20.82
N PRO A 18 -52.77 26.80 19.60
CA PRO A 18 -51.87 25.70 19.29
C PRO A 18 -50.43 26.25 19.26
N LEU A 19 -49.63 25.83 20.25
CA LEU A 19 -48.17 25.92 20.18
C LEU A 19 -47.70 25.05 19.03
N LEU A 20 -47.50 25.66 17.85
CA LEU A 20 -46.75 25.03 16.78
C LEU A 20 -45.35 24.70 17.31
N PRO A 21 -44.86 23.46 17.16
CA PRO A 21 -43.56 23.07 17.69
C PRO A 21 -42.47 23.87 16.98
N LEU A 22 -41.69 24.63 17.76
CA LEU A 22 -40.51 25.39 17.33
C LEU A 22 -39.50 24.56 16.49
N GLY A 23 -39.58 23.23 16.51
CA GLY A 23 -38.79 22.34 15.67
C GLY A 23 -39.12 22.39 14.17
N LEU A 24 -40.34 22.73 13.77
CA LEU A 24 -40.72 22.71 12.34
C LEU A 24 -40.21 23.95 11.57
N LEU A 25 -40.13 25.11 12.24
CA LEU A 25 -39.56 26.34 11.69
C LEU A 25 -38.03 26.25 11.51
N GLY A 26 -37.33 25.58 12.44
CA GLY A 26 -35.88 25.35 12.34
C GLY A 26 -35.50 24.42 11.19
N LEU A 27 -36.28 23.38 10.93
CA LEU A 27 -36.02 22.41 9.87
C LEU A 27 -36.29 22.99 8.47
N LEU A 28 -37.29 23.88 8.34
CA LEU A 28 -37.58 24.60 7.09
C LEU A 28 -36.49 25.63 6.75
N GLY A 29 -35.90 26.28 7.76
CA GLY A 29 -34.77 27.22 7.58
C GLY A 29 -33.47 26.54 7.15
N LEU A 30 -33.17 25.35 7.69
CA LEU A 30 -32.01 24.55 7.28
C LEU A 30 -32.16 23.98 5.86
N LEU A 31 -33.38 23.58 5.47
CA LEU A 31 -33.67 23.08 4.13
C LEU A 31 -33.58 24.17 3.05
N LEU A 32 -33.95 25.42 3.37
CA LEU A 32 -33.84 26.55 2.45
C LEU A 32 -32.38 27.03 2.28
N TYR A 33 -31.52 26.84 3.29
CA TYR A 33 -30.08 27.14 3.20
C TYR A 33 -29.31 26.15 2.33
N VAL A 34 -29.76 24.88 2.27
CA VAL A 34 -29.12 23.82 1.44
C VAL A 34 -29.46 23.95 -0.06
N LEU A 35 -30.45 24.77 -0.43
CA LEU A 35 -30.92 24.93 -1.82
C LEU A 35 -30.59 26.29 -2.46
N LEU A 36 -29.76 27.13 -1.83
CA LEU A 36 -29.30 28.37 -2.46
C LEU A 36 -28.06 28.09 -3.35
N PRO A 37 -28.14 28.24 -4.69
CA PRO A 37 -26.96 28.14 -5.53
C PRO A 37 -26.15 29.42 -5.36
N LEU A 38 -24.99 29.32 -4.70
CA LEU A 38 -23.99 30.37 -4.73
C LEU A 38 -23.43 30.40 -6.16
N GLY A 39 -23.84 31.41 -6.93
CA GLY A 39 -23.45 31.56 -8.34
C GLY A 39 -21.94 31.65 -8.54
N PRO A 40 -21.44 31.33 -9.74
CA PRO A 40 -20.01 31.35 -10.02
C PRO A 40 -19.49 32.79 -10.07
N ALA A 41 -18.63 33.15 -9.12
CA ALA A 41 -17.77 34.32 -9.25
C ALA A 41 -16.73 34.04 -10.35
N GLY A 42 -16.90 34.69 -11.50
CA GLY A 42 -15.94 34.66 -12.58
C GLY A 42 -14.59 35.19 -12.14
N GLN A 43 -13.55 34.37 -12.28
CA GLN A 43 -12.17 34.78 -12.12
C GLN A 43 -11.57 35.10 -13.50
N PRO A 44 -10.71 36.13 -13.61
CA PRO A 44 -10.03 36.47 -14.86
C PRO A 44 -9.04 35.38 -15.26
N VAL A 45 -9.10 34.99 -16.54
CA VAL A 45 -8.12 34.12 -17.18
C VAL A 45 -6.81 34.89 -17.31
N LEU A 46 -5.84 34.58 -16.45
CA LEU A 46 -4.45 34.94 -16.69
C LEU A 46 -3.84 33.88 -17.61
N THR A 47 -3.68 34.24 -18.88
CA THR A 47 -2.84 33.56 -19.86
C THR A 47 -1.36 33.68 -19.45
N GLY A 48 -0.94 32.86 -18.48
CA GLY A 48 0.47 32.64 -18.17
C GLY A 48 1.05 31.66 -19.19
N ALA A 49 1.97 32.15 -20.01
CA ALA A 49 2.72 31.37 -20.98
C ALA A 49 3.40 30.16 -20.32
N SER A 50 3.05 28.95 -20.79
CA SER A 50 3.77 27.73 -20.48
C SER A 50 5.19 27.83 -21.04
N ALA A 51 6.17 28.10 -20.19
CA ALA A 51 7.56 27.82 -20.50
C ALA A 51 7.74 26.30 -20.50
N SER A 52 7.66 25.69 -21.68
CA SER A 52 8.08 24.31 -21.92
C SER A 52 9.55 24.17 -21.55
N LEU A 53 9.83 23.52 -20.42
CA LEU A 53 11.16 22.99 -20.15
C LEU A 53 11.38 21.76 -21.06
N PRO A 54 12.52 21.65 -21.74
CA PRO A 54 12.81 20.51 -22.61
C PRO A 54 12.81 19.21 -21.80
N GLY A 55 12.13 18.21 -22.34
CA GLY A 55 12.01 16.88 -21.78
C GLY A 55 13.38 16.28 -21.51
N ALA A 56 13.62 15.93 -20.25
CA ALA A 56 14.59 14.90 -19.93
C ALA A 56 13.89 13.58 -20.26
N ASP A 57 14.31 12.96 -21.36
CA ASP A 57 14.01 11.58 -21.72
C ASP A 57 14.39 10.64 -20.56
N ALA A 58 13.45 10.45 -19.64
CA ALA A 58 13.52 9.37 -18.67
C ALA A 58 13.12 8.10 -19.42
N GLY A 59 14.13 7.38 -19.90
CA GLY A 59 14.00 6.12 -20.60
C GLY A 59 12.95 5.21 -19.98
N VAL A 60 11.90 4.94 -20.76
CA VAL A 60 10.93 3.89 -20.51
C VAL A 60 11.68 2.56 -20.47
N ASN A 61 11.76 1.98 -19.27
CA ASN A 61 12.05 0.57 -19.09
C ASN A 61 10.74 -0.14 -18.67
N ALA A 62 10.14 -0.83 -19.63
CA ALA A 62 9.20 -1.94 -19.42
C ALA A 62 9.99 -3.07 -18.71
N ASP A 63 9.54 -3.80 -17.69
CA ASP A 63 8.25 -4.47 -17.47
C ASP A 63 7.87 -4.53 -15.96
N GLY A 64 8.15 -3.47 -15.21
CA GLY A 64 7.68 -3.31 -13.83
C GLY A 64 7.51 -1.83 -13.55
N GLY A 65 6.28 -1.38 -13.35
CA GLY A 65 5.94 0.06 -13.28
C GLY A 65 6.89 0.90 -12.43
N ALA A 66 7.00 2.19 -12.76
CA ALA A 66 7.99 3.11 -12.21
C ALA A 66 8.07 3.04 -10.67
N ARG A 67 9.30 3.10 -10.13
CA ARG A 67 9.60 3.03 -8.70
C ARG A 67 10.49 4.18 -8.27
N SER A 68 10.29 4.66 -7.05
CA SER A 68 11.09 5.70 -6.42
C SER A 68 11.33 5.37 -4.95
N TRP A 69 12.43 5.88 -4.38
CA TRP A 69 12.50 6.01 -2.93
C TRP A 69 11.37 6.93 -2.43
N PRO A 70 10.80 6.69 -1.25
CA PRO A 70 9.73 7.52 -0.67
C PRO A 70 10.24 8.86 -0.09
N LEU A 71 11.53 9.15 -0.25
CA LEU A 71 12.22 10.36 0.15
C LEU A 71 13.19 10.76 -0.99
N ALA A 72 13.64 12.01 -0.99
CA ALA A 72 14.61 12.49 -1.97
C ALA A 72 15.93 11.69 -1.91
N GLY A 73 16.44 11.32 -3.08
CA GLY A 73 17.68 10.53 -3.19
C GLY A 73 17.55 9.16 -2.54
N ARG A 74 18.69 8.64 -2.03
CA ARG A 74 18.70 7.39 -1.29
C ARG A 74 18.83 7.67 0.22
N PRO A 75 17.75 7.52 1.00
CA PRO A 75 17.81 7.77 2.44
C PRO A 75 18.65 6.72 3.16
N ALA A 76 19.22 7.10 4.30
CA ALA A 76 19.85 6.17 5.21
C ALA A 76 18.79 5.29 5.88
N LEU A 77 19.01 3.98 5.89
CA LEU A 77 18.17 3.02 6.59
C LEU A 77 18.56 3.00 8.08
N LEU A 78 17.69 3.50 8.95
CA LEU A 78 17.92 3.55 10.40
C LEU A 78 17.50 2.25 11.07
N ARG A 79 16.39 1.64 10.61
CA ARG A 79 15.93 0.34 11.06
C ARG A 79 15.38 -0.47 9.89
N GLY A 80 15.87 -1.69 9.76
CA GLY A 80 15.44 -2.65 8.74
C GLY A 80 14.11 -3.31 9.07
N TRP A 81 13.55 -3.97 8.06
CA TRP A 81 12.41 -4.85 8.19
C TRP A 81 12.73 -6.02 9.12
N GLU A 82 11.82 -6.30 10.06
CA GLU A 82 11.96 -7.40 11.03
C GLU A 82 10.57 -8.05 11.16
N PRO A 83 10.29 -9.15 10.43
CA PRO A 83 8.96 -9.73 10.38
C PRO A 83 8.54 -10.23 11.76
N PRO A 84 7.33 -9.94 12.23
CA PRO A 84 6.85 -10.48 13.49
C PRO A 84 6.56 -11.98 13.36
N ALA A 85 6.87 -12.77 14.39
CA ALA A 85 6.62 -14.22 14.41
C ALA A 85 5.13 -14.60 14.33
N GLY A 86 4.23 -13.64 14.61
CA GLY A 86 2.80 -13.79 14.44
C GLY A 86 2.10 -12.43 14.26
N PRO A 87 0.79 -12.41 13.98
CA PRO A 87 0.06 -11.19 13.64
C PRO A 87 0.16 -10.08 14.68
N TYR A 88 0.39 -10.41 15.96
CA TYR A 88 0.53 -9.49 17.08
C TYR A 88 1.88 -9.58 17.79
N GLY A 89 2.85 -10.29 17.19
CA GLY A 89 4.20 -10.42 17.74
C GLY A 89 5.01 -9.12 17.61
N PRO A 90 6.09 -8.99 18.41
CA PRO A 90 7.06 -7.91 18.26
C PRO A 90 7.76 -8.03 16.90
N GLY A 91 8.30 -6.91 16.43
CA GLY A 91 9.03 -6.81 15.16
C GLY A 91 8.96 -5.39 14.61
N HIS A 92 9.29 -5.26 13.33
CA HIS A 92 9.28 -4.02 12.59
C HIS A 92 8.62 -4.22 11.23
N ARG A 93 7.38 -3.73 11.11
CA ARG A 93 6.48 -4.00 9.97
C ARG A 93 6.69 -3.06 8.78
N GLY A 94 7.90 -2.54 8.67
CA GLY A 94 8.33 -1.62 7.63
C GLY A 94 9.83 -1.36 7.77
N VAL A 95 10.26 -0.22 7.25
CA VAL A 95 11.62 0.30 7.42
C VAL A 95 11.56 1.75 7.89
N ASP A 96 12.56 2.16 8.66
CA ASP A 96 12.70 3.54 9.08
C ASP A 96 13.80 4.22 8.29
N LEU A 97 13.43 5.29 7.61
CA LEU A 97 14.29 6.03 6.70
C LEU A 97 14.60 7.40 7.30
N ALA A 98 15.88 7.75 7.38
CA ALA A 98 16.32 9.00 7.97
C ALA A 98 15.77 10.20 7.19
N ALA A 99 15.00 11.04 7.88
CA ALA A 99 14.48 12.30 7.37
C ALA A 99 14.02 13.18 8.53
N GLY A 100 14.32 14.49 8.45
CA GLY A 100 13.83 15.46 9.42
C GLY A 100 12.38 15.89 9.14
N PRO A 101 11.64 16.38 10.14
CA PRO A 101 10.33 17.00 9.94
C PRO A 101 10.35 18.06 8.83
N GLY A 102 9.29 18.14 8.05
CA GLY A 102 9.21 19.03 6.88
C GLY A 102 9.78 18.44 5.59
N ALA A 103 10.47 17.29 5.64
CA ALA A 103 10.93 16.59 4.44
C ALA A 103 9.74 16.19 3.53
N ARG A 104 9.92 16.31 2.22
CA ARG A 104 8.93 15.84 1.24
C ARG A 104 8.91 14.31 1.21
N VAL A 105 7.71 13.75 1.28
CA VAL A 105 7.45 12.32 1.11
C VAL A 105 6.92 12.08 -0.28
N LEU A 106 7.51 11.11 -0.97
CA LEU A 106 7.24 10.79 -2.37
C LEU A 106 6.49 9.46 -2.48
N ALA A 107 5.61 9.33 -3.47
CA ALA A 107 5.01 8.04 -3.80
C ALA A 107 6.10 7.08 -4.29
N ALA A 108 6.20 5.90 -3.67
CA ALA A 108 7.22 4.92 -4.03
C ALA A 108 6.93 4.20 -5.37
N ALA A 109 5.70 4.26 -5.86
CA ALA A 109 5.25 3.64 -7.09
C ALA A 109 3.99 4.35 -7.62
N ASP A 110 3.66 4.10 -8.88
CA ASP A 110 2.36 4.48 -9.44
C ASP A 110 1.23 3.77 -8.68
N GLY A 111 0.13 4.45 -8.43
CA GLY A 111 -0.96 3.89 -7.65
C GLY A 111 -2.12 4.83 -7.38
N ARG A 112 -3.07 4.34 -6.59
CA ARG A 112 -4.22 5.10 -6.09
C ARG A 112 -4.13 5.23 -4.58
N VAL A 113 -4.38 6.42 -4.05
CA VAL A 113 -4.46 6.65 -2.61
C VAL A 113 -5.67 5.89 -2.04
N SER A 114 -5.41 4.98 -1.11
CA SER A 114 -6.43 4.16 -0.42
C SER A 114 -6.78 4.70 0.97
N PHE A 115 -5.97 5.61 1.51
CA PHE A 115 -6.22 6.29 2.77
C PHE A 115 -5.30 7.51 2.89
N ALA A 116 -5.84 8.64 3.35
CA ALA A 116 -5.07 9.83 3.74
C ALA A 116 -5.73 10.47 4.97
N GLY A 117 -5.08 10.40 6.14
CA GLY A 117 -5.71 10.93 7.35
C GLY A 117 -4.97 10.61 8.65
N ARG A 118 -5.66 10.76 9.78
CA ARG A 118 -5.14 10.48 11.13
C ARG A 118 -5.50 9.05 11.57
N VAL A 119 -4.52 8.32 12.09
CA VAL A 119 -4.71 7.02 12.77
C VAL A 119 -4.04 7.12 14.13
N ALA A 120 -4.81 6.94 15.21
CA ALA A 120 -4.31 7.06 16.60
C ALA A 120 -3.48 8.35 16.84
N GLY A 121 -3.93 9.47 16.27
CA GLY A 121 -3.26 10.78 16.40
C GLY A 121 -2.04 11.00 15.47
N ARG A 122 -1.59 10.00 14.71
CA ARG A 122 -0.50 10.12 13.72
C ARG A 122 -1.05 10.27 12.31
N GLY A 123 -0.40 11.10 11.49
CA GLY A 123 -0.70 11.18 10.07
C GLY A 123 -0.23 9.95 9.31
N VAL A 124 -1.12 9.35 8.54
CA VAL A 124 -0.86 8.14 7.74
C VAL A 124 -1.39 8.36 6.34
N LEU A 125 -0.57 7.97 5.36
CA LEU A 125 -0.96 7.85 3.96
C LEU A 125 -0.79 6.39 3.53
N ALA A 126 -1.72 5.86 2.74
CA ALA A 126 -1.61 4.54 2.15
C ALA A 126 -1.93 4.57 0.65
N ILE A 127 -1.06 3.99 -0.17
CA ILE A 127 -1.20 3.94 -1.64
C ILE A 127 -1.23 2.49 -2.09
N GLU A 128 -2.29 2.11 -2.80
CA GLU A 128 -2.38 0.84 -3.52
C GLU A 128 -1.61 0.94 -4.82
N VAL A 129 -0.67 0.03 -5.02
CA VAL A 129 0.24 0.03 -6.16
C VAL A 129 -0.49 -0.49 -7.39
N ALA A 130 -0.49 0.29 -8.46
CA ALA A 130 -1.12 -0.07 -9.72
C ALA A 130 -0.51 -1.37 -10.30
N GLY A 131 -1.37 -2.24 -10.85
CA GLY A 131 -0.94 -3.48 -11.53
C GLY A 131 -0.26 -4.52 -10.63
N SER A 132 -0.34 -4.40 -9.31
CA SER A 132 0.41 -5.25 -8.36
C SER A 132 -0.26 -6.59 -7.98
N GLY A 133 -1.33 -6.96 -8.70
CA GLY A 133 -2.10 -8.18 -8.49
C GLY A 133 -3.33 -7.99 -7.61
N SER A 134 -3.93 -9.11 -7.18
CA SER A 134 -5.08 -9.15 -6.29
C SER A 134 -4.83 -10.15 -5.14
N PRO A 135 -4.83 -9.70 -3.86
CA PRO A 135 -5.00 -8.32 -3.42
C PRO A 135 -3.80 -7.43 -3.85
N PRO A 136 -4.02 -6.11 -4.04
CA PRO A 136 -2.94 -5.21 -4.43
C PRO A 136 -1.90 -5.10 -3.33
N LEU A 137 -0.66 -4.81 -3.74
CA LEU A 137 0.35 -4.27 -2.82
C LEU A 137 -0.10 -2.89 -2.35
N ARG A 138 0.10 -2.61 -1.08
CA ARG A 138 -0.19 -1.31 -0.46
C ARG A 138 1.04 -0.82 0.29
N THR A 139 1.49 0.37 -0.05
CA THR A 139 2.54 1.10 0.68
C THR A 139 1.90 2.00 1.75
N THR A 140 2.56 2.15 2.89
CA THR A 140 2.12 3.04 3.98
C THR A 140 3.24 3.98 4.40
N TYR A 141 2.90 5.22 4.72
CA TYR A 141 3.84 6.29 5.04
C TYR A 141 3.40 6.96 6.34
N GLU A 142 4.27 7.05 7.33
CA GLU A 142 3.99 7.73 8.59
C GLU A 142 5.27 8.19 9.33
N PRO A 143 5.24 9.27 10.13
CA PRO A 143 4.14 10.21 10.29
C PRO A 143 4.13 11.25 9.16
N VAL A 144 3.01 11.38 8.44
CA VAL A 144 2.91 12.28 7.29
C VAL A 144 1.67 13.16 7.35
N ARG A 145 1.83 14.44 6.99
CA ARG A 145 0.73 15.31 6.60
C ARG A 145 0.48 15.10 5.11
N PRO A 146 -0.64 14.48 4.70
CA PRO A 146 -0.90 14.24 3.29
C PRO A 146 -1.00 15.54 2.49
N LEU A 147 -0.54 15.51 1.25
CA LEU A 147 -0.75 16.55 0.24
C LEU A 147 -1.73 16.10 -0.86
N VAL A 148 -2.23 14.88 -0.74
CA VAL A 148 -3.15 14.20 -1.65
C VAL A 148 -4.34 13.67 -0.86
N GLU A 149 -5.43 13.41 -1.56
CA GLU A 149 -6.67 12.91 -0.97
C GLU A 149 -6.92 11.42 -1.30
N GLU A 150 -7.78 10.77 -0.52
CA GLU A 150 -8.22 9.40 -0.83
C GLU A 150 -8.88 9.35 -2.20
N GLY A 151 -8.56 8.31 -2.97
CA GLY A 151 -9.04 8.13 -4.34
C GLY A 151 -8.17 8.79 -5.41
N GLU A 152 -7.22 9.66 -5.06
CA GLU A 152 -6.33 10.31 -6.03
C GLU A 152 -5.34 9.32 -6.67
N ASP A 153 -5.09 9.48 -7.97
CA ASP A 153 -4.05 8.74 -8.70
C ASP A 153 -2.70 9.46 -8.58
N VAL A 154 -1.66 8.73 -8.23
CA VAL A 154 -0.31 9.27 -8.00
C VAL A 154 0.72 8.52 -8.83
N ARG A 155 1.79 9.23 -9.21
CA ARG A 155 2.93 8.65 -9.93
C ARG A 155 4.13 8.44 -9.03
N ALA A 156 4.96 7.45 -9.33
CA ALA A 156 6.23 7.25 -8.64
C ALA A 156 7.07 8.54 -8.62
N GLY A 157 7.59 8.92 -7.46
CA GLY A 157 8.36 10.15 -7.26
C GLY A 157 7.52 11.42 -7.08
N GLN A 158 6.19 11.36 -7.26
CA GLN A 158 5.30 12.49 -6.98
C GLN A 158 5.33 12.82 -5.46
N PRO A 159 5.46 14.10 -5.07
CA PRO A 159 5.25 14.50 -3.68
C PRO A 159 3.80 14.23 -3.25
N VAL A 160 3.64 13.44 -2.19
CA VAL A 160 2.32 13.03 -1.66
C VAL A 160 2.12 13.41 -0.19
N GLY A 161 3.16 13.90 0.47
CA GLY A 161 3.09 14.26 1.86
C GLY A 161 4.29 15.08 2.33
N VAL A 162 4.18 15.58 3.54
CA VAL A 162 5.28 16.19 4.28
C VAL A 162 5.46 15.42 5.58
N LEU A 163 6.70 15.05 5.92
CA LEU A 163 6.99 14.37 7.17
C LEU A 163 6.64 15.27 8.35
N GLU A 164 5.85 14.75 9.29
CA GLU A 164 5.43 15.52 10.45
C GLU A 164 6.48 15.48 11.57
N ALA A 165 6.49 16.55 12.36
CA ALA A 165 7.07 16.51 13.69
C ALA A 165 6.11 15.77 14.63
N GLY A 166 6.64 15.10 15.65
CA GLY A 166 5.82 14.45 16.67
C GLY A 166 6.57 13.33 17.37
N PRO A 167 5.88 12.58 18.25
CA PRO A 167 6.46 11.40 18.88
C PRO A 167 6.94 10.41 17.81
N SER A 168 8.25 10.27 17.72
CA SER A 168 8.94 9.29 16.91
C SER A 168 9.88 8.48 17.79
N HIS A 169 10.08 7.21 17.46
CA HIS A 169 11.12 6.40 18.11
C HIS A 169 12.53 6.76 17.61
N CYS A 170 12.64 7.57 16.55
CA CYS A 170 13.89 8.13 16.03
C CYS A 170 14.17 9.52 16.63
N THR A 171 15.37 9.76 17.17
CA THR A 171 15.75 11.04 17.80
C THR A 171 15.73 12.23 16.83
N ALA A 172 16.22 12.04 15.59
CA ALA A 172 16.30 13.09 14.57
C ALA A 172 15.09 13.11 13.62
N GLY A 173 14.08 12.27 13.87
CA GLY A 173 12.98 12.01 12.94
C GLY A 173 13.31 10.92 11.91
N CYS A 174 12.26 10.24 11.45
CA CYS A 174 12.33 9.26 10.38
C CYS A 174 10.96 9.06 9.74
N LEU A 175 10.95 8.66 8.48
CA LEU A 175 9.77 8.11 7.83
C LEU A 175 9.72 6.60 8.09
N HIS A 176 8.66 6.12 8.73
CA HIS A 176 8.32 4.71 8.71
C HIS A 176 7.56 4.40 7.42
N TRP A 177 8.15 3.54 6.60
CA TRP A 177 7.61 3.13 5.31
C TRP A 177 7.32 1.64 5.33
N GLY A 178 6.06 1.27 5.09
CA GLY A 178 5.58 -0.10 5.15
C GLY A 178 5.11 -0.62 3.79
N LEU A 179 5.07 -1.95 3.66
CA LEU A 179 4.53 -2.65 2.50
C LEU A 179 3.71 -3.84 2.99
N ARG A 180 2.52 -4.03 2.40
CA ARG A 180 1.67 -5.19 2.68
C ARG A 180 0.89 -5.65 1.46
N ARG A 181 0.49 -6.91 1.47
CA ARG A 181 -0.48 -7.51 0.54
C ARG A 181 -1.57 -8.20 1.36
N GLY A 182 -2.80 -7.70 1.29
CA GLY A 182 -3.84 -8.12 2.24
C GLY A 182 -3.37 -7.89 3.68
N ASP A 183 -3.37 -8.95 4.48
CA ASP A 183 -2.92 -8.94 5.88
C ASP A 183 -1.43 -9.26 6.07
N ALA A 184 -0.74 -9.67 5.00
CA ALA A 184 0.67 -10.02 5.05
C ALA A 184 1.54 -8.77 4.88
N TYR A 185 2.32 -8.44 5.90
CA TYR A 185 3.37 -7.43 5.80
C TYR A 185 4.60 -8.02 5.08
N LEU A 186 5.26 -7.19 4.28
CA LEU A 186 6.39 -7.56 3.43
C LEU A 186 7.54 -6.57 3.66
N ASP A 187 8.76 -6.98 3.30
CA ASP A 187 9.90 -6.05 3.26
C ASP A 187 9.64 -4.94 2.22
N PRO A 188 9.52 -3.66 2.62
CA PRO A 188 9.30 -2.56 1.70
C PRO A 188 10.42 -2.37 0.68
N LEU A 189 11.66 -2.74 1.02
CA LEU A 189 12.79 -2.62 0.09
C LEU A 189 12.65 -3.57 -1.12
N SER A 190 11.87 -4.65 -0.98
CA SER A 190 11.55 -5.56 -2.10
C SER A 190 10.73 -4.89 -3.22
N LEU A 191 10.12 -3.72 -2.94
CA LEU A 191 9.41 -2.93 -3.93
C LEU A 191 10.36 -2.21 -4.91
N LEU A 192 11.61 -1.98 -4.51
CA LEU A 192 12.56 -1.18 -5.26
C LEU A 192 13.42 -2.06 -6.17
N PRO A 193 13.65 -1.66 -7.43
CA PRO A 193 14.55 -2.38 -8.31
C PRO A 193 15.98 -2.32 -7.77
N PRO A 194 16.83 -3.32 -8.08
CA PRO A 194 18.23 -3.36 -7.64
C PRO A 194 19.03 -2.09 -7.97
N ALA A 195 18.68 -1.38 -9.05
CA ALA A 195 19.32 -0.11 -9.42
C ALA A 195 19.19 0.98 -8.35
N LEU A 196 18.08 1.03 -7.62
CA LEU A 196 17.86 1.99 -6.52
C LEU A 196 18.52 1.55 -5.20
N LEU A 197 18.77 0.24 -5.05
CA LEU A 197 19.32 -0.38 -3.84
C LEU A 197 20.86 -0.50 -3.87
N ARG A 198 21.49 -0.53 -5.04
CA ARG A 198 22.96 -0.58 -5.12
C ARG A 198 23.56 0.75 -4.70
N ARG A 199 24.57 0.71 -3.83
CA ARG A 199 25.47 1.87 -3.65
C ARG A 199 26.38 1.89 -4.88
N GLY A 200 26.86 3.07 -5.28
CA GLY A 200 27.90 3.16 -6.31
C GLY A 200 29.09 2.25 -5.95
N PRO A 201 29.99 1.96 -6.90
CA PRO A 201 31.13 1.09 -6.63
C PRO A 201 31.89 1.59 -5.40
N SER A 202 32.21 0.68 -4.47
CA SER A 202 33.07 1.00 -3.33
C SER A 202 34.38 1.55 -3.86
N ARG A 203 34.67 2.82 -3.55
CA ARG A 203 35.99 3.42 -3.80
C ARG A 203 36.80 3.29 -2.52
N LEU A 204 37.84 2.49 -2.57
CA LEU A 204 38.78 2.39 -1.45
C LEU A 204 39.53 3.71 -1.31
N LEU A 205 39.61 4.23 -0.09
CA LEU A 205 40.52 5.32 0.22
C LEU A 205 41.95 4.78 0.10
N PRO A 206 42.88 5.48 -0.57
CA PRO A 206 44.29 5.09 -0.55
C PRO A 206 44.78 5.01 0.89
N VAL A 207 45.27 3.84 1.30
CA VAL A 207 45.97 3.67 2.58
C VAL A 207 47.45 3.86 2.33
N PHE A 208 48.04 4.86 2.99
CA PHE A 208 49.47 5.12 2.95
C PHE A 208 50.15 4.42 4.14
N GLY A 209 51.31 3.80 3.92
CA GLY A 209 52.12 3.21 4.99
C GLY A 209 51.72 1.80 5.42
N VAL A 210 50.80 1.14 4.72
CA VAL A 210 50.64 -0.32 4.83
C VAL A 210 51.78 -0.95 4.02
N PRO A 211 52.68 -1.74 4.62
CA PRO A 211 53.71 -2.44 3.87
C PRO A 211 53.04 -3.35 2.84
N GLU A 212 53.38 -3.17 1.57
CA GLU A 212 52.97 -4.11 0.54
C GLU A 212 53.51 -5.50 0.90
N PRO A 213 52.75 -6.58 0.64
CA PRO A 213 53.25 -7.92 0.83
C PRO A 213 54.53 -8.07 -0.01
N HIS A 214 55.68 -8.16 0.66
CA HIS A 214 56.93 -8.39 -0.03
C HIS A 214 56.85 -9.78 -0.67
N PRO A 215 57.24 -9.93 -1.94
CA PRO A 215 57.37 -11.25 -2.54
C PRO A 215 58.33 -12.07 -1.66
N PRO A 216 58.05 -13.37 -1.44
CA PRO A 216 58.93 -14.21 -0.64
C PRO A 216 60.34 -14.12 -1.22
N SER A 217 61.33 -13.84 -0.36
CA SER A 217 62.73 -13.85 -0.77
C SER A 217 63.06 -15.22 -1.39
N PRO A 218 63.77 -15.27 -2.53
CA PRO A 218 64.12 -16.53 -3.18
C PRO A 218 65.08 -17.43 -2.37
N SER A 219 65.56 -16.97 -1.22
CA SER A 219 66.45 -17.68 -0.32
C SER A 219 65.69 -18.24 0.87
N GLY A 220 65.05 -19.40 0.68
CA GLY A 220 64.42 -20.12 1.78
C GLY A 220 63.42 -21.22 1.43
N VAL A 221 63.49 -21.82 0.24
CA VAL A 221 62.77 -23.08 -0.03
C VAL A 221 63.56 -24.22 0.61
N GLN A 222 63.43 -24.38 1.92
CA GLN A 222 63.55 -25.69 2.56
C GLN A 222 62.14 -26.15 2.88
N GLY A 223 61.79 -27.29 2.31
CA GLY A 223 60.41 -27.72 2.12
C GLY A 223 59.64 -27.91 3.41
N THR A 224 58.55 -27.16 3.53
CA THR A 224 57.33 -27.71 4.13
C THR A 224 56.28 -27.72 3.04
N SER A 225 56.05 -28.91 2.47
CA SER A 225 54.97 -29.12 1.52
C SER A 225 53.65 -28.79 2.22
N TRP A 226 53.06 -27.65 1.89
CA TRP A 226 51.64 -27.42 2.13
C TRP A 226 50.87 -28.32 1.16
N ARG A 227 50.73 -29.59 1.54
CA ARG A 227 49.88 -30.54 0.85
C ARG A 227 48.45 -30.06 1.05
N SER A 228 47.87 -29.54 -0.03
CA SER A 228 46.48 -29.14 -0.13
C SER A 228 45.56 -30.25 0.37
N ARG A 229 44.99 -30.09 1.56
CA ARG A 229 43.86 -30.90 2.01
C ARG A 229 42.59 -30.34 1.38
N ASN A 230 42.43 -30.55 0.08
CA ASN A 230 41.16 -30.42 -0.63
C ASN A 230 41.02 -31.62 -1.56
N GLU A 231 41.05 -32.82 -0.96
CA GLU A 231 40.54 -34.02 -1.60
C GLU A 231 39.05 -34.12 -1.23
N VAL A 232 38.24 -33.48 -2.06
CA VAL A 232 36.81 -33.74 -2.13
C VAL A 232 36.67 -35.20 -2.53
N ARG A 233 36.20 -36.06 -1.61
CA ARG A 233 35.73 -37.41 -1.95
C ARG A 233 34.53 -37.29 -2.88
N GLY A 234 34.80 -37.20 -4.17
CA GLY A 234 33.84 -37.55 -5.22
C GLY A 234 33.60 -39.05 -5.16
N ARG A 235 32.51 -39.46 -4.48
CA ARG A 235 32.02 -40.83 -4.56
C ARG A 235 31.36 -40.99 -5.92
N ALA A 236 32.17 -41.35 -6.93
CA ALA A 236 31.67 -41.78 -8.23
C ALA A 236 30.82 -43.04 -8.03
N ALA A 237 29.54 -42.93 -8.40
CA ALA A 237 28.64 -44.07 -8.49
C ALA A 237 29.16 -45.02 -9.58
N HIS A 238 29.50 -46.24 -9.18
CA HIS A 238 29.80 -47.33 -10.10
C HIS A 238 28.56 -47.65 -10.94
N THR A 239 28.63 -47.34 -12.22
CA THR A 239 27.86 -48.03 -13.26
C THR A 239 28.48 -49.40 -13.53
N GLN A 240 27.69 -50.47 -13.33
CA GLN A 240 27.92 -51.78 -13.93
C GLN A 240 26.62 -52.36 -14.49
N PRO A 241 26.71 -53.24 -15.51
CA PRO A 241 25.73 -53.30 -16.59
C PRO A 241 24.58 -54.28 -16.37
N LEU A 242 23.56 -54.11 -17.22
CA LEU A 242 22.33 -54.88 -17.32
C LEU A 242 22.54 -56.39 -17.39
N ARG A 243 21.82 -57.12 -16.53
CA ARG A 243 21.49 -58.53 -16.74
C ARG A 243 19.99 -58.74 -16.53
N ARG A 244 19.30 -59.09 -17.62
CA ARG A 244 17.89 -59.55 -17.62
C ARG A 244 17.76 -60.79 -16.72
N LEU A 245 16.69 -60.88 -15.94
CA LEU A 245 15.82 -62.08 -15.88
C LEU A 245 14.53 -61.85 -15.07
N ARG A 246 13.43 -62.01 -15.83
CA ARG A 246 12.04 -62.44 -15.55
C ARG A 246 11.49 -62.54 -14.11
N SER A 247 10.23 -62.06 -14.07
CA SER A 247 9.00 -62.66 -13.49
C SER A 247 8.75 -62.58 -11.98
N GLY A 248 7.57 -62.06 -11.63
CA GLY A 248 6.91 -62.37 -10.35
C GLY A 248 5.99 -61.27 -9.81
N VAL A 249 4.93 -60.91 -10.52
CA VAL A 249 3.84 -60.08 -9.95
C VAL A 249 2.96 -60.95 -9.05
N ARG A 250 2.99 -60.70 -7.74
CA ARG A 250 1.88 -60.87 -6.78
C ARG A 250 1.85 -59.56 -5.99
N GLY A 251 0.85 -58.70 -6.12
CA GLY A 251 -0.50 -58.93 -5.60
C GLY A 251 -0.61 -58.23 -4.25
N GLY A 252 -1.10 -56.98 -4.23
CA GLY A 252 -1.32 -56.19 -3.02
C GLY A 252 -2.14 -54.93 -3.34
N ALA A 253 -3.30 -54.81 -2.71
CA ALA A 253 -4.47 -54.01 -3.08
C ALA A 253 -4.33 -52.48 -2.94
N PRO A 254 -5.15 -51.68 -3.65
CA PRO A 254 -5.16 -50.23 -3.55
C PRO A 254 -5.94 -49.72 -2.33
N VAL A 255 -5.35 -48.74 -1.64
CA VAL A 255 -6.04 -47.91 -0.65
C VAL A 255 -6.95 -46.94 -1.40
N ARG A 256 -8.25 -46.99 -1.09
CA ARG A 256 -9.30 -46.17 -1.70
C ARG A 256 -9.16 -44.72 -1.24
N GLU A 257 -8.79 -43.84 -2.15
CA GLU A 257 -8.92 -42.40 -1.99
C GLU A 257 -10.35 -41.99 -2.38
N ALA A 258 -11.07 -41.40 -1.43
CA ALA A 258 -12.44 -40.95 -1.60
C ALA A 258 -12.48 -39.69 -2.47
N ALA A 259 -12.74 -39.87 -3.77
CA ALA A 259 -13.09 -38.78 -4.68
C ALA A 259 -14.47 -38.19 -4.31
N GLY A 260 -14.47 -37.05 -3.62
CA GLY A 260 -15.65 -36.21 -3.43
C GLY A 260 -16.08 -35.61 -4.77
N ALA A 261 -17.12 -36.18 -5.37
CA ALA A 261 -17.77 -35.65 -6.56
C ALA A 261 -18.56 -34.36 -6.22
N PHE A 262 -17.96 -33.19 -6.42
CA PHE A 262 -18.69 -31.92 -6.38
C PHE A 262 -19.38 -31.71 -7.74
N ARG A 263 -20.67 -32.05 -7.82
CA ARG A 263 -21.52 -31.77 -8.98
C ARG A 263 -21.60 -30.25 -9.19
N ARG A 264 -21.06 -29.77 -10.31
CA ARG A 264 -21.38 -28.43 -10.84
C ARG A 264 -22.87 -28.40 -11.20
N ARG A 265 -23.70 -27.73 -10.38
CA ARG A 265 -25.01 -27.24 -10.85
C ARG A 265 -24.76 -26.14 -11.88
N GLN A 266 -24.99 -26.45 -13.15
CA GLN A 266 -25.17 -25.41 -14.16
C GLN A 266 -26.48 -24.68 -13.86
N VAL A 267 -26.38 -23.44 -13.39
CA VAL A 267 -27.52 -22.52 -13.40
C VAL A 267 -27.72 -22.08 -14.85
N ARG A 268 -28.72 -22.65 -15.50
CA ARG A 268 -29.19 -22.25 -16.82
C ARG A 268 -29.88 -20.89 -16.66
N VAL A 269 -29.19 -19.80 -16.98
CA VAL A 269 -29.82 -18.47 -17.10
C VAL A 269 -30.68 -18.50 -18.37
N SER A 270 -31.98 -18.71 -18.20
CA SER A 270 -32.97 -18.49 -19.25
C SER A 270 -33.07 -16.99 -19.52
N ARG A 271 -32.45 -16.53 -20.62
CA ARG A 271 -32.80 -15.23 -21.21
C ARG A 271 -34.24 -15.30 -21.71
N SER A 272 -35.18 -14.81 -20.91
CA SER A 272 -36.51 -14.49 -21.41
C SER A 272 -36.38 -13.27 -22.32
N ARG A 273 -36.55 -13.49 -23.63
CA ARG A 273 -36.74 -12.39 -24.58
C ARG A 273 -38.13 -11.82 -24.31
N ARG A 274 -38.21 -10.70 -23.59
CA ARG A 274 -39.41 -9.85 -23.66
C ARG A 274 -39.45 -9.25 -25.05
N ALA A 275 -40.47 -9.65 -25.82
CA ALA A 275 -40.86 -8.95 -27.03
C ALA A 275 -41.23 -7.50 -26.65
N GLY A 276 -40.46 -6.54 -27.18
CA GLY A 276 -40.85 -5.13 -27.14
C GLY A 276 -42.03 -4.89 -28.09
N PRO A 277 -42.92 -3.93 -27.78
CA PRO A 277 -44.05 -3.61 -28.64
C PRO A 277 -43.58 -2.97 -29.96
N SER A 278 -44.21 -3.42 -31.05
CA SER A 278 -44.01 -2.95 -32.43
C SER A 278 -44.35 -1.46 -32.59
N PRO A 279 -43.56 -0.67 -33.35
CA PRO A 279 -43.88 0.73 -33.60
C PRO A 279 -45.08 0.84 -34.56
N ARG A 280 -46.16 1.47 -34.09
CA ARG A 280 -47.28 1.88 -34.94
C ARG A 280 -46.82 3.01 -35.86
N ARG A 281 -46.97 2.80 -37.17
CA ARG A 281 -46.86 3.83 -38.21
C ARG A 281 -48.00 4.83 -38.04
N CYS A 282 -47.68 6.12 -38.07
CA CYS A 282 -48.68 7.18 -38.33
C CYS A 282 -48.92 7.28 -39.85
N PRO A 283 -50.17 7.39 -40.33
CA PRO A 283 -50.44 7.87 -41.67
C PRO A 283 -50.30 9.40 -41.71
N ARG A 284 -50.03 9.88 -42.93
CA ARG A 284 -49.79 11.28 -43.30
C ARG A 284 -51.01 12.17 -43.10
#